data_AF-A0A517YPW1-F1
#
_entry.id   AF-A0A517YPW1-F1
#
_cell.length_a   1.000
_cell.length_b   1.000
_cell.length_c   1.000
_cell.angle_alpha   90.00
_cell.angle_beta   90.00
_cell.angle_gamma   90.00
#
_symmetry.space_group_name_H-M   'P 1'
#
loop_
_entity.id
_entity.type
_entity.pdbx_description
1 polymer ?
#
loop_
_entity_poly.entity_id
_entity_poly.type
_entity_poly.pdbx_seq_one_letter_code
_entity_poly.pdbx_strand_id
1 'polypeptide(L)'
;MKASLSIFRLAASFAILAATFSFFTPLNAHHESTPHTHPQNIAPVQNNKGTQQAKPRLSNYQLLGIDAAKQRLGRKMPTGKNIIFGHVEGPAKSYIPNTKLLRFSKVNFNKRSGPSSVAGHATTTASKIYGSSGLAPGVTNVNLFSANSWMGPDFLGLGTGKPPKNEEINIFTNSWIGAEFPGATQLLRRIDYMIDNNGAIVVAGVNNGRNTQVPPLVASSYNGIAVGTWGGEGSSGNYTTIETTGRVKPDIVGIYDKTSFTTPLVAATASLILELAQTRELPQLARPETVKAIILAGATKPWNWKPEPGHTQDKYLGAGILNLNNALLIAEAPQTHTSNPLPDFGWDYASISPTQTHTYNFTIPNNTTKPLTVCLVWNRHILGKSYKLTINKEKNITRDIWVDTPSIADLDLRLLKVNPDNTTRIVTLSDSERDNVEYLYLPKLTSGNYQLQVVRQPDKLKPQAPWPYAIAYRFGGDTWQGDN
;
A
#
# COMPACT_ATOMS: atom_id res chain seq x y z
N MET A 1 -29.04 38.94 38.52
CA MET A 1 -27.65 38.70 39.00
C MET A 1 -27.43 37.19 39.10
N LYS A 2 -26.24 36.73 38.69
CA LYS A 2 -25.78 35.32 38.51
C LYS A 2 -26.10 34.68 37.14
N ALA A 3 -25.22 34.93 36.17
CA ALA A 3 -24.79 33.99 35.14
C ALA A 3 -23.58 34.60 34.39
N SER A 4 -22.37 34.38 34.90
CA SER A 4 -21.13 34.71 34.18
C SER A 4 -19.98 34.05 34.92
N LEU A 5 -19.60 32.84 34.50
CA LEU A 5 -18.23 32.30 34.59
C LEU A 5 -18.21 30.89 33.93
N SER A 6 -18.17 30.82 32.60
CA SER A 6 -17.79 29.57 31.90
C SER A 6 -17.31 29.73 30.44
N ILE A 7 -17.28 30.95 29.87
CA ILE A 7 -16.96 31.14 28.45
C ILE A 7 -15.46 31.43 28.19
N PHE A 8 -14.64 31.65 29.22
CA PHE A 8 -13.23 32.06 29.05
C PHE A 8 -12.18 30.93 29.05
N ARG A 9 -12.57 29.64 28.96
CA ARG A 9 -11.61 28.52 28.86
C ARG A 9 -11.59 27.75 27.54
N LEU A 10 -12.39 28.13 26.53
CA LEU A 10 -12.38 27.44 25.22
C LEU A 10 -11.52 28.13 24.14
N ALA A 11 -11.08 29.37 24.35
CA ALA A 11 -10.28 30.11 23.38
C ALA A 11 -8.75 29.88 23.50
N ALA A 12 -8.27 29.32 24.62
CA ALA A 12 -6.84 29.14 24.87
C ALA A 12 -6.26 27.80 24.36
N SER A 13 -7.09 26.82 23.99
CA SER A 13 -6.62 25.49 23.57
C SER A 13 -6.31 25.36 22.06
N PHE A 14 -6.50 26.40 21.25
CA PHE A 14 -6.31 26.32 19.80
C PHE A 14 -5.26 27.28 19.22
N ALA A 15 -4.73 28.20 20.02
CA ALA A 15 -3.56 29.01 19.64
C ALA A 15 -2.22 28.24 19.76
N ILE A 16 -2.21 27.06 20.38
CA ILE A 16 -1.03 26.18 20.52
C ILE A 16 -0.84 25.26 19.29
N LEU A 17 -1.81 25.20 18.36
CA LEU A 17 -1.68 24.33 17.17
C LEU A 17 -0.85 24.95 16.02
N ALA A 18 -0.46 26.23 16.13
CA ALA A 18 0.31 26.94 15.10
C ALA A 18 1.79 27.15 15.47
N ALA A 19 2.23 26.73 16.65
CA ALA A 19 3.63 26.80 17.07
C ALA A 19 4.09 25.43 17.58
N THR A 20 5.21 24.93 17.06
CA THR A 20 5.89 23.65 17.37
C THR A 20 5.25 22.35 16.83
N PHE A 21 5.28 22.18 15.50
CA PHE A 21 5.24 20.85 14.88
C PHE A 21 6.67 20.31 14.71
N SER A 22 7.24 19.73 15.77
CA SER A 22 8.42 18.87 15.69
C SER A 22 8.09 17.50 16.27
N PHE A 23 7.25 16.75 15.58
CA PHE A 23 6.93 15.33 15.88
C PHE A 23 7.36 14.42 14.72
N PHE A 24 8.50 14.74 14.09
CA PHE A 24 9.06 13.96 13.00
C PHE A 24 10.32 13.27 13.46
N THR A 25 10.31 11.95 13.38
CA THR A 25 11.54 11.16 13.31
C THR A 25 11.70 10.72 11.85
N PRO A 26 12.65 11.29 11.08
CA PRO A 26 13.10 10.59 9.88
C PRO A 26 13.54 9.19 10.31
N LEU A 27 13.26 8.18 9.47
CA LEU A 27 13.72 6.81 9.73
C LEU A 27 15.26 6.83 9.76
N ASN A 28 15.85 6.85 10.96
CA ASN A 28 17.28 7.05 11.17
C ASN A 28 18.09 5.94 10.48
N ALA A 29 19.00 6.35 9.60
CA ALA A 29 20.17 5.56 9.25
C ALA A 29 21.21 5.83 10.35
N HIS A 30 21.39 4.90 11.29
CA HIS A 30 22.48 5.02 12.25
C HIS A 30 23.81 4.87 11.52
N HIS A 31 24.62 5.92 11.61
CA HIS A 31 26.02 5.98 11.25
C HIS A 31 26.80 5.53 12.49
N GLU A 32 27.44 4.37 12.46
CA GLU A 32 28.45 4.01 13.46
C GLU A 32 29.82 4.00 12.78
N SER A 33 30.67 4.91 13.23
CA SER A 33 32.09 4.99 12.93
C SER A 33 32.82 5.09 14.25
N THR A 34 33.53 4.03 14.66
CA THR A 34 34.84 4.11 15.34
C THR A 34 35.47 2.71 15.53
N PRO A 35 36.81 2.63 15.62
CA PRO A 35 37.59 1.47 15.19
C PRO A 35 37.97 0.56 16.38
N HIS A 36 37.98 -0.75 16.14
CA HIS A 36 38.62 -1.70 17.05
C HIS A 36 39.76 -2.46 16.36
N THR A 37 40.88 -2.42 17.08
CA THR A 37 42.21 -2.94 16.85
C THR A 37 42.28 -4.45 16.65
N HIS A 38 43.18 -4.89 15.77
CA HIS A 38 43.65 -6.29 15.68
C HIS A 38 44.14 -6.83 17.04
N PRO A 39 43.97 -8.14 17.27
CA PRO A 39 45.17 -8.95 17.42
C PRO A 39 45.12 -10.32 16.71
N GLN A 40 46.23 -10.58 16.02
CA GLN A 40 47.01 -11.82 15.88
C GLN A 40 46.37 -13.19 15.57
N ASN A 41 46.84 -13.72 14.42
CA ASN A 41 47.08 -15.12 14.03
C ASN A 41 46.81 -16.22 15.08
N ILE A 42 45.79 -17.02 14.81
CA ILE A 42 45.73 -18.43 15.21
C ILE A 42 45.51 -19.25 13.94
N ALA A 43 46.36 -20.25 13.71
CA ALA A 43 46.38 -21.09 12.52
C ALA A 43 45.06 -21.87 12.31
N PRO A 44 44.63 -22.14 11.06
CA PRO A 44 43.38 -22.84 10.81
C PRO A 44 43.53 -24.35 11.03
N VAL A 45 42.72 -24.90 11.92
CA VAL A 45 42.45 -26.34 11.99
C VAL A 45 41.67 -26.72 10.74
N GLN A 46 42.26 -27.57 9.89
CA GLN A 46 41.58 -28.14 8.72
C GLN A 46 40.47 -29.09 9.18
N ASN A 47 39.22 -28.64 9.05
CA ASN A 47 38.07 -29.53 9.06
C ASN A 47 37.60 -29.76 7.62
N ASN A 48 37.96 -30.92 7.08
CA ASN A 48 37.38 -31.49 5.87
C ASN A 48 35.87 -31.71 6.08
N LYS A 49 35.06 -30.75 5.64
CA LYS A 49 33.65 -30.98 5.30
C LYS A 49 33.49 -30.74 3.82
N GLY A 50 33.07 -31.79 3.11
CA GLY A 50 32.89 -31.77 1.66
C GLY A 50 32.15 -30.53 1.19
N THR A 51 32.69 -29.91 0.14
CA THR A 51 32.11 -28.77 -0.56
C THR A 51 30.78 -29.18 -1.18
N GLN A 52 29.68 -29.04 -0.44
CA GLN A 52 28.41 -28.73 -1.10
C GLN A 52 28.60 -27.35 -1.73
N GLN A 53 28.59 -27.27 -3.06
CA GLN A 53 28.55 -25.99 -3.76
C GLN A 53 27.37 -25.20 -3.20
N ALA A 54 27.66 -24.10 -2.49
CA ALA A 54 26.62 -23.17 -2.05
C ALA A 54 25.87 -22.70 -3.31
N LYS A 55 24.54 -22.88 -3.33
CA LYS A 55 23.71 -22.34 -4.40
C LYS A 55 23.99 -20.83 -4.52
N PRO A 56 24.19 -20.29 -5.73
CA PRO A 56 24.46 -18.87 -5.90
C PRO A 56 23.30 -18.03 -5.34
N ARG A 57 23.63 -17.06 -4.48
CA ARG A 57 22.65 -16.14 -3.88
C ARG A 57 22.05 -15.26 -4.97
N LEU A 58 20.73 -15.26 -5.09
CA LEU A 58 20.01 -14.42 -6.05
C LEU A 58 20.21 -12.93 -5.74
N SER A 59 20.28 -12.10 -6.78
CA SER A 59 20.31 -10.65 -6.64
C SER A 59 18.96 -10.11 -6.17
N ASN A 60 18.96 -8.92 -5.59
CA ASN A 60 17.72 -8.22 -5.21
C ASN A 60 16.77 -8.03 -6.41
N TYR A 61 17.30 -7.86 -7.62
CA TYR A 61 16.50 -7.70 -8.84
C TYR A 61 15.83 -9.01 -9.25
N GLN A 62 16.51 -10.15 -9.08
CA GLN A 62 15.94 -11.48 -9.30
C GLN A 62 14.84 -11.76 -8.28
N LEU A 63 15.09 -11.48 -7.00
CA LEU A 63 14.14 -11.72 -5.91
C LEU A 63 12.86 -10.87 -6.01
N LEU A 64 12.95 -9.64 -6.52
CA LEU A 64 11.79 -8.77 -6.78
C LEU A 64 11.12 -9.04 -8.14
N GLY A 65 11.56 -10.04 -8.90
CA GLY A 65 11.03 -10.35 -10.23
C GLY A 65 11.31 -9.27 -11.28
N ILE A 66 12.25 -8.35 -11.04
CA ILE A 66 12.56 -7.27 -11.99
C ILE A 66 13.24 -7.84 -13.24
N ASP A 67 14.19 -8.76 -13.06
CA ASP A 67 14.89 -9.38 -14.19
C ASP A 67 13.96 -10.26 -15.03
N ALA A 68 13.07 -11.01 -14.37
CA ALA A 68 12.03 -11.80 -15.04
C ALA A 68 11.09 -10.90 -15.86
N ALA A 69 10.66 -9.77 -15.30
CA ALA A 69 9.83 -8.80 -16.02
C ALA A 69 10.56 -8.24 -17.25
N LYS A 70 11.82 -7.81 -17.08
CA LYS A 70 12.66 -7.31 -18.17
C LYS A 70 12.89 -8.35 -19.27
N GLN A 71 13.15 -9.60 -18.89
CA GLN A 71 13.33 -10.69 -19.85
C GLN A 71 12.05 -10.97 -20.63
N ARG A 72 10.90 -11.02 -19.95
CA ARG A 72 9.60 -11.32 -20.58
C ARG A 72 9.12 -10.18 -21.48
N LEU A 73 9.28 -8.94 -21.05
CA LEU A 73 8.70 -7.78 -21.71
C LEU A 73 9.67 -7.08 -22.66
N GLY A 74 10.98 -7.17 -22.41
CA GLY A 74 11.99 -6.47 -23.20
C GLY A 74 11.66 -4.99 -23.36
N ARG A 75 11.53 -4.53 -24.62
CA ARG A 75 11.18 -3.14 -24.95
C ARG A 75 9.74 -2.75 -24.60
N LYS A 76 8.86 -3.71 -24.35
CA LYS A 76 7.46 -3.47 -23.93
C LYS A 76 7.33 -3.24 -22.43
N MET A 77 8.42 -3.34 -21.67
CA MET A 77 8.40 -3.08 -20.23
C MET A 77 7.93 -1.65 -19.98
N PRO A 78 6.82 -1.44 -19.23
CA PRO A 78 6.41 -0.09 -18.85
C PRO A 78 7.54 0.59 -18.06
N THR A 79 7.58 1.91 -18.14
CA THR A 79 8.63 2.75 -17.55
C THR A 79 8.12 3.76 -16.52
N GLY A 80 6.81 3.83 -16.28
CA GLY A 80 6.12 4.87 -15.53
C GLY A 80 5.90 6.15 -16.35
N LYS A 81 5.90 6.06 -17.68
CA LYS A 81 5.69 7.19 -18.59
C LYS A 81 4.31 7.83 -18.33
N ASN A 82 4.26 9.15 -18.37
CA ASN A 82 3.05 9.97 -18.14
C ASN A 82 2.40 9.80 -16.75
N ILE A 83 3.08 9.18 -15.79
CA ILE A 83 2.62 9.09 -14.41
C ILE A 83 3.23 10.22 -13.59
N ILE A 84 2.38 11.00 -12.92
CA ILE A 84 2.76 12.13 -12.08
C ILE A 84 2.84 11.67 -10.63
N PHE A 85 3.97 11.94 -9.99
CA PHE A 85 4.19 11.59 -8.59
C PHE A 85 4.07 12.80 -7.65
N GLY A 86 3.53 12.56 -6.47
CA GLY A 86 3.77 13.32 -5.25
C GLY A 86 4.81 12.58 -4.40
N HIS A 87 6.01 13.13 -4.32
CA HIS A 87 7.07 12.59 -3.48
C HIS A 87 7.08 13.35 -2.16
N VAL A 88 6.54 12.72 -1.12
CA VAL A 88 6.31 13.33 0.18
C VAL A 88 7.36 12.80 1.15
N GLU A 89 8.26 13.68 1.56
CA GLU A 89 9.36 13.32 2.47
C GLU A 89 9.33 14.23 3.70
N GLY A 90 10.46 14.37 4.39
CA GLY A 90 10.59 14.98 5.72
C GLY A 90 10.01 16.41 5.89
N PRO A 91 10.37 17.08 6.99
CA PRO A 91 9.80 18.39 7.31
C PRO A 91 10.18 19.46 6.27
N ALA A 92 9.55 20.64 6.35
CA ALA A 92 9.65 21.73 5.37
C ALA A 92 11.08 22.11 4.91
N LYS A 93 12.10 21.86 5.72
CA LYS A 93 13.51 22.20 5.40
C LYS A 93 14.35 21.01 4.92
N SER A 94 13.82 19.79 4.87
CA SER A 94 14.56 18.57 4.58
C SER A 94 13.73 17.53 3.82
N TYR A 95 13.12 17.93 2.70
CA TYR A 95 12.25 17.05 1.91
C TYR A 95 12.64 16.90 0.43
N ILE A 96 13.58 17.71 -0.08
CA ILE A 96 13.95 17.68 -1.50
C ILE A 96 15.12 16.71 -1.75
N PRO A 97 15.10 15.87 -2.80
CA PRO A 97 16.25 15.09 -3.21
C PRO A 97 17.34 15.99 -3.83
N ASN A 98 18.54 15.46 -4.00
CA ASN A 98 19.58 16.10 -4.81
C ASN A 98 19.19 16.04 -6.30
N THR A 99 18.44 17.03 -6.75
CA THR A 99 17.90 17.10 -8.12
C THR A 99 18.97 17.32 -9.18
N LYS A 100 20.20 17.67 -8.80
CA LYS A 100 21.32 17.93 -9.73
C LYS A 100 22.07 16.65 -10.14
N LEU A 101 21.74 15.49 -9.58
CA LEU A 101 22.39 14.24 -9.95
C LEU A 101 22.05 13.87 -11.40
N LEU A 102 23.07 13.47 -12.18
CA LEU A 102 22.92 13.13 -13.61
C LEU A 102 21.82 12.10 -13.88
N ARG A 103 21.62 11.14 -12.97
CA ARG A 103 20.56 10.13 -13.07
C ARG A 103 19.16 10.74 -13.16
N PHE A 104 18.96 11.93 -12.60
CA PHE A 104 17.69 12.65 -12.62
C PHE A 104 17.58 13.70 -13.72
N SER A 105 18.51 13.72 -14.68
CA SER A 105 18.54 14.72 -15.78
C SER A 105 17.25 14.83 -16.60
N LYS A 106 16.41 13.78 -16.60
CA LYS A 106 15.10 13.75 -17.28
C LYS A 106 13.90 13.96 -16.35
N VAL A 107 14.14 14.25 -15.08
CA VAL A 107 13.09 14.35 -14.06
C VAL A 107 12.88 15.82 -13.69
N ASN A 108 11.69 16.33 -13.93
CA ASN A 108 11.25 17.66 -13.53
C ASN A 108 10.70 17.60 -12.10
N PHE A 109 11.49 18.10 -11.16
CA PHE A 109 11.11 18.18 -9.75
C PHE A 109 10.47 19.53 -9.42
N ASN A 110 9.18 19.51 -9.08
CA ASN A 110 8.38 20.69 -8.75
C ASN A 110 8.27 20.82 -7.23
N LYS A 111 8.90 21.84 -6.63
CA LYS A 111 8.88 22.08 -5.18
C LYS A 111 7.54 22.68 -4.75
N ARG A 112 6.63 21.87 -4.23
CA ARG A 112 5.28 22.29 -3.84
C ARG A 112 5.19 22.88 -2.43
N SER A 113 6.13 22.54 -1.55
CA SER A 113 6.18 23.07 -0.17
C SER A 113 7.24 24.16 0.02
N GLY A 114 7.63 24.86 -1.05
CA GLY A 114 8.60 25.95 -1.00
C GLY A 114 10.07 25.52 -0.91
N PRO A 115 11.01 26.44 -0.63
CA PRO A 115 12.44 26.13 -0.56
C PRO A 115 12.78 25.12 0.56
N SER A 116 13.76 24.24 0.31
CA SER A 116 14.27 23.26 1.26
C SER A 116 15.73 22.95 0.95
N SER A 117 16.46 22.44 1.95
CA SER A 117 17.78 21.84 1.76
C SER A 117 17.66 20.44 1.17
N VAL A 118 18.72 19.98 0.49
CA VAL A 118 18.83 18.61 0.01
C VAL A 118 18.84 17.64 1.20
N ALA A 119 17.96 16.65 1.14
CA ALA A 119 17.91 15.55 2.09
C ALA A 119 18.49 14.29 1.45
N GLY A 120 19.47 13.66 2.10
CA GLY A 120 20.06 12.41 1.64
C GLY A 120 19.03 11.28 1.59
N HIS A 121 18.15 11.20 2.59
CA HIS A 121 17.05 10.24 2.63
C HIS A 121 16.10 10.38 1.43
N ALA A 122 15.59 11.59 1.16
CA ALA A 122 14.77 11.88 -0.02
C ALA A 122 15.49 11.57 -1.34
N THR A 123 16.81 11.80 -1.40
CA THR A 123 17.63 11.45 -2.58
C THR A 123 17.63 9.94 -2.81
N THR A 124 17.79 9.16 -1.74
CA THR A 124 17.80 7.70 -1.83
C THR A 124 16.44 7.15 -2.22
N THR A 125 15.35 7.61 -1.61
CA THR A 125 13.98 7.17 -1.93
C THR A 125 13.63 7.53 -3.38
N ALA A 126 13.90 8.76 -3.81
CA ALA A 126 13.74 9.20 -5.20
C ALA A 126 14.54 8.33 -6.19
N SER A 127 15.77 7.93 -5.83
CA SER A 127 16.63 7.12 -6.71
C SER A 127 16.14 5.70 -6.96
N LYS A 128 15.22 5.19 -6.12
CA LYS A 128 14.58 3.88 -6.31
C LYS A 128 13.46 3.96 -7.36
N ILE A 129 12.83 5.11 -7.52
CA ILE A 129 11.71 5.31 -8.44
C ILE A 129 12.20 5.91 -9.75
N TYR A 130 12.83 7.08 -9.68
CA TYR A 130 13.00 7.96 -10.82
C TYR A 130 14.40 7.90 -11.42
N GLY A 131 14.51 8.46 -12.62
CA GLY A 131 15.77 8.63 -13.30
C GLY A 131 16.31 7.33 -13.90
N SER A 132 17.47 7.42 -14.56
CA SER A 132 18.01 6.33 -15.39
C SER A 132 18.32 5.03 -14.64
N SER A 133 18.45 5.09 -13.30
CA SER A 133 18.71 3.94 -12.44
C SER A 133 17.49 3.50 -11.62
N GLY A 134 16.39 4.25 -11.66
CA GLY A 134 15.17 3.95 -10.92
C GLY A 134 14.35 2.85 -11.59
N LEU A 135 13.37 2.30 -10.86
CA LEU A 135 12.48 1.27 -11.38
C LEU A 135 11.45 1.81 -12.39
N ALA A 136 11.12 3.10 -12.30
CA ALA A 136 10.21 3.81 -13.19
C ALA A 136 10.94 4.99 -13.88
N PRO A 137 11.90 4.71 -14.78
CA PRO A 137 12.75 5.72 -15.40
C PRO A 137 12.01 6.67 -16.36
N GLY A 138 10.79 6.33 -16.77
CA GLY A 138 9.90 7.12 -17.62
C GLY A 138 9.08 8.17 -16.85
N VAL A 139 9.10 8.15 -15.52
CA VAL A 139 8.49 9.20 -14.70
C VAL A 139 9.32 10.47 -14.81
N THR A 140 8.73 11.51 -15.41
CA THR A 140 9.41 12.79 -15.64
C THR A 140 8.81 13.96 -14.86
N ASN A 141 7.65 13.81 -14.22
CA ASN A 141 7.01 14.88 -13.45
C ASN A 141 6.81 14.47 -11.99
N VAL A 142 7.52 15.13 -11.08
CA VAL A 142 7.52 14.81 -9.65
C VAL A 142 7.27 16.06 -8.83
N ASN A 143 6.13 16.11 -8.15
CA ASN A 143 5.77 17.12 -7.18
C ASN A 143 6.37 16.75 -5.82
N LEU A 144 7.31 17.56 -5.33
CA LEU A 144 7.96 17.38 -4.05
C LEU A 144 7.15 18.09 -2.96
N PHE A 145 6.79 17.37 -1.91
CA PHE A 145 6.14 17.94 -0.74
C PHE A 145 6.92 17.63 0.53
N SER A 146 6.91 18.57 1.47
CA SER A 146 7.17 18.23 2.87
C SER A 146 5.94 17.55 3.48
N ALA A 147 6.15 16.60 4.38
CA ALA A 147 5.08 15.90 5.07
C ALA A 147 4.08 16.87 5.73
N ASN A 148 4.56 17.90 6.42
CA ASN A 148 3.71 18.88 7.12
C ASN A 148 2.76 19.63 6.16
N SER A 149 3.30 20.10 5.03
CA SER A 149 2.54 20.85 4.03
C SER A 149 1.55 19.94 3.31
N TRP A 150 1.97 18.72 2.96
CA TRP A 150 1.10 17.73 2.34
C TRP A 150 -0.07 17.34 3.25
N MET A 151 0.19 17.03 4.53
CA MET A 151 -0.86 16.73 5.50
C MET A 151 -1.74 17.94 5.79
N GLY A 152 -1.14 19.13 5.87
CA GLY A 152 -1.75 20.35 6.35
C GLY A 152 -2.70 21.02 5.36
N PRO A 153 -2.97 22.32 5.58
CA PRO A 153 -3.84 23.13 4.75
C PRO A 153 -3.48 23.17 3.26
N ASP A 154 -2.23 22.91 2.90
CA ASP A 154 -1.75 23.12 1.54
C ASP A 154 -2.17 22.02 0.57
N PHE A 155 -2.43 20.79 1.04
CA PHE A 155 -2.84 19.69 0.15
C PHE A 155 -4.01 18.88 0.71
N LEU A 156 -3.83 18.10 1.78
CA LEU A 156 -4.94 17.32 2.35
C LEU A 156 -5.99 18.19 3.05
N GLY A 157 -5.66 19.46 3.36
CA GLY A 157 -6.59 20.42 3.95
C GLY A 157 -6.84 20.20 5.44
N LEU A 158 -5.99 19.45 6.14
CA LEU A 158 -6.13 19.18 7.56
C LEU A 158 -6.15 20.50 8.37
N GLY A 159 -7.03 20.57 9.36
CA GLY A 159 -7.27 21.79 10.14
C GLY A 159 -8.13 22.86 9.43
N THR A 160 -8.54 22.61 8.18
CA THR A 160 -9.40 23.52 7.40
C THR A 160 -10.78 22.92 7.14
N GLY A 161 -11.74 23.77 6.75
CA GLY A 161 -13.06 23.36 6.26
C GLY A 161 -13.10 22.91 4.80
N LYS A 162 -11.94 22.79 4.15
CA LYS A 162 -11.83 22.40 2.74
C LYS A 162 -11.50 20.91 2.62
N PRO A 163 -12.01 20.21 1.60
CA PRO A 163 -11.57 18.85 1.28
C PRO A 163 -10.09 18.84 0.84
N PRO A 164 -9.47 17.66 0.75
CA PRO A 164 -8.21 17.50 0.03
C PRO A 164 -8.26 18.13 -1.35
N LYS A 165 -7.17 18.73 -1.80
CA LYS A 165 -7.07 19.25 -3.16
C LYS A 165 -7.21 18.12 -4.17
N ASN A 166 -7.96 18.38 -5.23
CA ASN A 166 -7.99 17.53 -6.42
C ASN A 166 -6.99 18.08 -7.43
N GLU A 167 -5.78 17.51 -7.43
CA GLU A 167 -4.72 17.82 -8.39
C GLU A 167 -4.41 16.57 -9.21
N GLU A 168 -3.90 16.75 -10.43
CA GLU A 168 -3.48 15.66 -11.31
C GLU A 168 -2.17 15.01 -10.81
N ILE A 169 -2.24 14.32 -9.67
CA ILE A 169 -1.16 13.52 -9.11
C ILE A 169 -1.66 12.09 -8.97
N ASN A 170 -1.02 11.17 -9.68
CA ASN A 170 -1.47 9.78 -9.75
C ASN A 170 -1.04 8.98 -8.51
N ILE A 171 0.16 9.23 -7.98
CA ILE A 171 0.74 8.43 -6.90
C ILE A 171 1.43 9.32 -5.87
N PHE A 172 1.11 9.13 -4.59
CA PHE A 172 1.88 9.67 -3.47
C PHE A 172 2.73 8.57 -2.83
N THR A 173 4.03 8.82 -2.70
CA THR A 173 4.95 7.95 -1.94
C THR A 173 5.38 8.66 -0.66
N ASN A 174 5.28 7.96 0.47
CA ASN A 174 5.50 8.49 1.81
C ASN A 174 6.47 7.59 2.58
N SER A 175 7.76 7.91 2.56
CA SER A 175 8.82 7.11 3.21
C SER A 175 9.16 7.60 4.63
N TRP A 176 8.14 8.00 5.39
CA TRP A 176 8.23 8.58 6.72
C TRP A 176 7.09 8.09 7.61
N ILE A 177 7.27 8.23 8.92
CA ILE A 177 6.25 7.94 9.93
C ILE A 177 6.04 9.16 10.82
N GLY A 178 4.98 9.13 11.63
CA GLY A 178 4.76 10.13 12.67
C GLY A 178 3.96 9.56 13.82
N ALA A 179 3.98 10.26 14.95
CA ALA A 179 3.21 9.92 16.13
C ALA A 179 1.72 10.29 15.97
N GLU A 180 0.87 9.69 16.79
CA GLU A 180 -0.54 10.07 16.86
C GLU A 180 -0.68 11.50 17.37
N PHE A 181 -1.69 12.21 16.85
CA PHE A 181 -2.06 13.56 17.28
C PHE A 181 -3.57 13.74 17.15
N PRO A 182 -4.20 14.77 17.76
CA PRO A 182 -5.67 14.91 17.80
C PRO A 182 -6.41 14.92 16.46
N GLY A 183 -5.70 15.15 15.33
CA GLY A 183 -6.26 15.14 13.98
C GLY A 183 -5.90 13.91 13.14
N ALA A 184 -5.26 12.87 13.72
CA ALA A 184 -4.80 11.70 12.99
C ALA A 184 -5.95 10.94 12.29
N THR A 185 -7.09 10.77 12.97
CA THR A 185 -8.31 10.22 12.36
C THR A 185 -8.78 11.02 11.14
N GLN A 186 -8.82 12.35 11.27
CA GLN A 186 -9.23 13.22 10.16
C GLN A 186 -8.23 13.16 9.00
N LEU A 187 -6.93 13.08 9.30
CA LEU A 187 -5.88 12.88 8.30
C LEU A 187 -6.12 11.58 7.51
N LEU A 188 -6.37 10.47 8.20
CA LEU A 188 -6.61 9.17 7.57
C LEU A 188 -7.85 9.19 6.68
N ARG A 189 -8.95 9.80 7.12
CA ARG A 189 -10.17 9.95 6.31
C ARG A 189 -9.97 10.87 5.10
N ARG A 190 -9.12 11.89 5.22
CA ARG A 190 -8.73 12.73 4.07
C ARG A 190 -7.93 11.95 3.03
N ILE A 191 -7.05 11.06 3.48
CA ILE A 191 -6.30 10.16 2.61
C ILE A 191 -7.26 9.18 1.92
N ASP A 192 -8.13 8.51 2.68
CA ASP A 192 -9.12 7.57 2.14
C ASP A 192 -10.05 8.27 1.12
N TYR A 193 -10.53 9.48 1.44
CA TYR A 193 -11.32 10.32 0.53
C TYR A 193 -10.57 10.64 -0.77
N MET A 194 -9.31 11.06 -0.68
CA MET A 194 -8.52 11.41 -1.86
C MET A 194 -8.30 10.19 -2.76
N ILE A 195 -8.00 9.03 -2.18
CA ILE A 195 -7.77 7.80 -2.95
C ILE A 195 -9.05 7.40 -3.67
N ASP A 196 -10.16 7.37 -2.96
CA ASP A 196 -11.44 6.91 -3.47
C ASP A 196 -12.08 7.89 -4.48
N ASN A 197 -12.04 9.19 -4.18
CA ASN A 197 -12.70 10.21 -5.00
C ASN A 197 -11.83 10.72 -6.15
N ASN A 198 -10.52 10.85 -5.95
CA ASN A 198 -9.62 11.42 -6.96
C ASN A 198 -8.82 10.34 -7.71
N GLY A 199 -8.88 9.07 -7.29
CA GLY A 199 -8.17 7.96 -7.93
C GLY A 199 -6.66 7.97 -7.70
N ALA A 200 -6.15 8.74 -6.74
CA ALA A 200 -4.74 8.76 -6.39
C ALA A 200 -4.35 7.49 -5.62
N ILE A 201 -3.18 6.93 -5.87
CA ILE A 201 -2.63 5.81 -5.08
C ILE A 201 -1.71 6.38 -4.00
N VAL A 202 -1.88 5.94 -2.75
CA VAL A 202 -0.98 6.33 -1.64
C VAL A 202 -0.21 5.11 -1.16
N VAL A 203 1.11 5.21 -1.18
CA VAL A 203 2.02 4.18 -0.69
C VAL A 203 2.83 4.74 0.48
N ALA A 204 2.84 4.04 1.62
CA ALA A 204 3.45 4.52 2.85
C ALA A 204 4.26 3.44 3.57
N GLY A 205 5.43 3.78 4.08
CA GLY A 205 6.23 2.87 4.89
C GLY A 205 5.66 2.68 6.29
N VAL A 206 5.72 1.45 6.83
CA VAL A 206 5.57 1.23 8.28
C VAL A 206 6.90 1.54 9.00
N ASN A 207 6.90 1.52 10.33
CA ASN A 207 8.12 1.79 11.11
C ASN A 207 9.18 0.70 10.89
N ASN A 208 10.46 1.05 10.98
CA ASN A 208 11.54 0.05 10.98
C ASN A 208 11.61 -0.67 12.32
N GLY A 209 11.99 -1.95 12.29
CA GLY A 209 12.22 -2.76 13.49
C GLY A 209 11.18 -3.85 13.69
N ARG A 210 11.64 -4.99 14.20
CA ARG A 210 10.77 -6.13 14.49
C ARG A 210 9.93 -5.81 15.73
N ASN A 211 8.65 -6.12 15.64
CA ASN A 211 7.59 -5.86 16.62
C ASN A 211 7.26 -4.39 16.92
N THR A 212 7.63 -3.44 16.05
CA THR A 212 7.06 -2.09 16.10
C THR A 212 5.58 -2.07 15.73
N GLN A 213 4.81 -1.24 16.44
CA GLN A 213 3.41 -0.98 16.15
C GLN A 213 3.23 -0.32 14.77
N VAL A 214 2.10 -0.60 14.12
CA VAL A 214 1.69 0.08 12.89
C VAL A 214 1.59 1.59 13.16
N PRO A 215 2.29 2.45 12.40
CA PRO A 215 2.23 3.89 12.62
C PRO A 215 0.81 4.44 12.45
N PRO A 216 0.35 5.34 13.34
CA PRO A 216 -1.05 5.80 13.38
C PRO A 216 -1.42 6.80 12.28
N LEU A 217 -0.47 7.17 11.40
CA LEU A 217 -0.68 8.11 10.30
C LEU A 217 -0.82 7.34 8.98
N VAL A 218 -0.23 7.83 7.88
CA VAL A 218 -0.50 7.40 6.49
C VAL A 218 -0.61 5.88 6.28
N ALA A 219 0.27 5.08 6.88
CA ALA A 219 0.28 3.61 6.76
C ALA A 219 -0.97 2.93 7.37
N SER A 220 -1.68 3.59 8.28
CA SER A 220 -2.94 3.11 8.86
C SER A 220 -4.17 3.45 8.01
N SER A 221 -4.04 4.11 6.85
CA SER A 221 -5.19 4.34 5.96
C SER A 221 -5.81 3.02 5.48
N TYR A 222 -7.11 3.04 5.18
CA TYR A 222 -7.81 1.88 4.62
C TYR A 222 -7.39 1.69 3.16
N ASN A 223 -7.46 2.76 2.38
CA ASN A 223 -7.35 2.69 0.93
C ASN A 223 -5.88 2.72 0.45
N GLY A 224 -4.94 3.10 1.32
CA GLY A 224 -3.51 3.12 1.01
C GLY A 224 -2.86 1.74 1.02
N ILE A 225 -1.60 1.70 0.54
CA ILE A 225 -0.72 0.53 0.54
C ILE A 225 0.41 0.78 1.54
N ALA A 226 0.35 0.12 2.69
CA ALA A 226 1.39 0.13 3.71
C ALA A 226 2.47 -0.89 3.40
N VAL A 227 3.71 -0.48 3.53
CA VAL A 227 4.87 -1.22 3.05
C VAL A 227 5.86 -1.48 4.18
N GLY A 228 6.11 -2.74 4.44
CA GLY A 228 7.17 -3.19 5.36
C GLY A 228 8.38 -3.75 4.64
N THR A 229 9.22 -4.46 5.39
CA THR A 229 10.39 -5.17 4.87
C THR A 229 10.58 -6.53 5.56
N TRP A 230 10.95 -7.51 4.72
CA TRP A 230 11.49 -8.81 5.07
C TRP A 230 12.99 -8.76 5.42
N GLY A 231 13.74 -7.82 4.83
CA GLY A 231 15.20 -7.75 4.97
C GLY A 231 15.68 -7.05 6.26
N GLY A 232 16.90 -7.35 6.68
CA GLY A 232 17.60 -6.63 7.76
C GLY A 232 16.98 -6.83 9.14
N GLU A 233 16.68 -5.73 9.83
CA GLU A 233 16.02 -5.72 11.16
C GLU A 233 14.62 -6.35 11.13
N GLY A 234 14.03 -6.54 9.93
CA GLY A 234 12.62 -6.80 9.73
C GLY A 234 11.80 -5.61 10.20
N SER A 235 10.82 -5.15 9.43
CA SER A 235 9.79 -4.28 10.01
C SER A 235 8.55 -5.10 10.23
N SER A 236 8.10 -5.17 11.47
CA SER A 236 6.86 -5.85 11.75
C SER A 236 5.67 -4.98 11.41
N GLY A 237 4.70 -5.62 10.80
CA GLY A 237 3.33 -5.33 11.14
C GLY A 237 2.92 -5.81 12.52
N ASN A 238 1.85 -5.19 12.99
CA ASN A 238 1.00 -5.62 14.08
C ASN A 238 -0.40 -5.25 13.58
N TYR A 239 -1.32 -4.98 14.48
CA TYR A 239 -2.61 -4.46 14.09
C TYR A 239 -2.65 -2.94 14.18
N THR A 240 -3.43 -2.30 13.30
CA THR A 240 -3.76 -0.88 13.45
C THR A 240 -4.36 -0.62 14.82
N THR A 241 -4.15 0.57 15.36
CA THR A 241 -4.73 1.02 16.64
C THR A 241 -5.63 2.25 16.49
N ILE A 242 -5.83 2.70 15.26
CA ILE A 242 -6.60 3.89 14.90
C ILE A 242 -7.42 3.63 13.64
N GLU A 243 -8.57 4.31 13.52
CA GLU A 243 -9.53 4.12 12.43
C GLU A 243 -9.80 2.62 12.21
N THR A 244 -10.47 2.02 13.20
CA THR A 244 -10.65 0.57 13.40
C THR A 244 -9.38 -0.16 13.80
N THR A 245 -9.32 -0.53 15.08
CA THR A 245 -8.27 -1.37 15.65
C THR A 245 -8.39 -2.79 15.12
N GLY A 246 -7.25 -3.45 14.88
CA GLY A 246 -7.23 -4.87 14.52
C GLY A 246 -6.97 -5.16 13.04
N ARG A 247 -6.84 -4.14 12.17
CA ARG A 247 -6.59 -4.35 10.74
C ARG A 247 -5.16 -4.76 10.47
N VAL A 248 -4.95 -5.60 9.47
CA VAL A 248 -3.63 -6.12 9.11
C VAL A 248 -2.85 -5.06 8.34
N LYS A 249 -1.68 -4.68 8.86
CA LYS A 249 -0.66 -3.88 8.17
C LYS A 249 0.73 -4.38 8.57
N PRO A 250 1.76 -4.33 7.70
CA PRO A 250 1.75 -3.78 6.35
C PRO A 250 0.90 -4.60 5.40
N ASP A 251 0.45 -4.01 4.29
CA ASP A 251 -0.25 -4.76 3.25
C ASP A 251 0.73 -5.64 2.47
N ILE A 252 1.99 -5.23 2.33
CA ILE A 252 3.04 -5.95 1.60
C ILE A 252 4.43 -5.65 2.17
N VAL A 253 5.39 -6.55 1.97
CA VAL A 253 6.80 -6.30 2.30
C VAL A 253 7.68 -6.35 1.04
N GLY A 254 8.92 -5.87 1.17
CA GLY A 254 9.96 -6.09 0.18
C GLY A 254 11.27 -6.46 0.86
N ILE A 255 12.38 -6.34 0.14
CA ILE A 255 13.61 -7.05 0.51
C ILE A 255 14.75 -6.15 1.00
N TYR A 256 14.57 -4.83 0.98
CA TYR A 256 15.58 -3.89 1.47
C TYR A 256 15.46 -3.73 2.98
N ASP A 257 16.59 -3.62 3.66
CA ASP A 257 16.73 -3.49 5.12
C ASP A 257 15.90 -2.37 5.81
N LYS A 258 15.44 -1.36 5.07
CA LYS A 258 14.63 -0.26 5.60
C LYS A 258 13.33 -0.08 4.81
N THR A 259 12.22 0.15 5.52
CA THR A 259 10.89 0.37 4.92
C THR A 259 10.87 1.56 3.98
N SER A 260 11.63 2.61 4.28
CA SER A 260 11.82 3.78 3.42
C SER A 260 12.40 3.44 2.06
N PHE A 261 13.17 2.35 1.92
CA PHE A 261 13.75 1.95 0.62
C PHE A 261 12.88 0.95 -0.13
N THR A 262 11.97 0.28 0.57
CA THR A 262 10.99 -0.63 -0.02
C THR A 262 9.74 0.10 -0.52
N THR A 263 9.21 1.04 0.26
CA THR A 263 8.07 1.90 -0.07
C THR A 263 8.12 2.46 -1.50
N PRO A 264 9.24 3.07 -1.96
CA PRO A 264 9.33 3.59 -3.32
C PRO A 264 9.25 2.51 -4.41
N LEU A 265 9.64 1.26 -4.16
CA LEU A 265 9.53 0.20 -5.17
C LEU A 265 8.09 -0.22 -5.42
N VAL A 266 7.27 -0.25 -4.35
CA VAL A 266 5.84 -0.51 -4.46
C VAL A 266 5.16 0.64 -5.21
N ALA A 267 5.53 1.89 -4.90
CA ALA A 267 5.04 3.06 -5.62
C ALA A 267 5.46 3.07 -7.11
N ALA A 268 6.71 2.69 -7.40
CA ALA A 268 7.19 2.52 -8.77
C ALA A 268 6.39 1.43 -9.50
N THR A 269 6.18 0.27 -8.87
CA THR A 269 5.37 -0.82 -9.44
C THR A 269 3.95 -0.36 -9.78
N ALA A 270 3.30 0.40 -8.89
CA ALA A 270 1.99 0.99 -9.17
C ALA A 270 2.03 1.91 -10.42
N SER A 271 3.09 2.71 -10.60
CA SER A 271 3.21 3.55 -11.81
C SER A 271 3.33 2.75 -13.10
N LEU A 272 3.98 1.58 -13.04
CA LEU A 272 4.11 0.70 -14.20
C LEU A 272 2.74 0.13 -14.60
N ILE A 273 1.92 -0.23 -13.61
CA ILE A 273 0.53 -0.69 -13.82
C ILE A 273 -0.34 0.46 -14.36
N LEU A 274 -0.19 1.68 -13.85
CA LEU A 274 -0.93 2.84 -14.35
C LEU A 274 -0.55 3.19 -15.80
N GLU A 275 0.72 3.06 -16.19
CA GLU A 275 1.12 3.24 -17.60
C GLU A 275 0.45 2.19 -18.49
N LEU A 276 0.37 0.93 -18.04
CA LEU A 276 -0.36 -0.11 -18.77
C LEU A 276 -1.84 0.22 -18.90
N ALA A 277 -2.47 0.72 -17.83
CA ALA A 277 -3.86 1.15 -17.85
C ALA A 277 -4.11 2.28 -18.86
N GLN A 278 -3.22 3.28 -18.89
CA GLN A 278 -3.30 4.39 -19.85
C GLN A 278 -3.06 3.92 -21.29
N THR A 279 -2.01 3.14 -21.53
CA THR A 279 -1.62 2.67 -22.86
C THR A 279 -2.66 1.74 -23.48
N ARG A 280 -3.42 1.02 -22.64
CA ARG A 280 -4.48 0.09 -23.07
C ARG A 280 -5.88 0.69 -22.97
N GLU A 281 -6.01 1.95 -22.53
CA GLU A 281 -7.29 2.62 -22.32
C GLU A 281 -8.23 1.83 -21.39
N LEU A 282 -7.67 1.25 -20.32
CA LEU A 282 -8.39 0.43 -19.33
C LEU A 282 -8.52 1.20 -18.00
N PRO A 283 -9.51 2.10 -17.84
CA PRO A 283 -9.67 2.90 -16.63
C PRO A 283 -9.90 2.06 -15.36
N GLN A 284 -10.48 0.85 -15.49
CA GLN A 284 -10.67 -0.05 -14.35
C GLN A 284 -9.36 -0.63 -13.81
N LEU A 285 -8.32 -0.75 -14.65
CA LEU A 285 -6.98 -1.13 -14.23
C LEU A 285 -6.29 0.00 -13.45
N ALA A 286 -6.67 1.26 -13.71
CA ALA A 286 -6.14 2.43 -13.03
C ALA A 286 -6.78 2.70 -11.65
N ARG A 287 -7.83 1.95 -11.26
CA ARG A 287 -8.49 2.12 -9.96
C ARG A 287 -7.54 1.76 -8.82
N PRO A 288 -7.45 2.55 -7.74
CA PRO A 288 -6.53 2.27 -6.63
C PRO A 288 -6.70 0.89 -6.01
N GLU A 289 -7.95 0.45 -5.81
CA GLU A 289 -8.30 -0.88 -5.30
C GLU A 289 -7.85 -1.99 -6.25
N THR A 290 -7.94 -1.78 -7.56
CA THR A 290 -7.44 -2.73 -8.58
C THR A 290 -5.92 -2.82 -8.53
N VAL A 291 -5.22 -1.69 -8.53
CA VAL A 291 -3.75 -1.68 -8.47
C VAL A 291 -3.25 -2.31 -7.16
N LYS A 292 -3.92 -2.02 -6.04
CA LYS A 292 -3.64 -2.66 -4.74
C LYS A 292 -3.86 -4.17 -4.84
N ALA A 293 -5.01 -4.64 -5.30
CA ALA A 293 -5.31 -6.07 -5.42
C ALA A 293 -4.25 -6.81 -6.27
N ILE A 294 -3.86 -6.24 -7.41
CA ILE A 294 -2.86 -6.80 -8.32
C ILE A 294 -1.49 -6.93 -7.64
N ILE A 295 -1.03 -5.86 -6.97
CA ILE A 295 0.27 -5.86 -6.28
C ILE A 295 0.28 -6.92 -5.17
N LEU A 296 -0.80 -7.01 -4.38
CA LEU A 296 -0.90 -7.96 -3.28
C LEU A 296 -1.00 -9.41 -3.78
N ALA A 297 -1.85 -9.69 -4.77
CA ALA A 297 -1.98 -11.04 -5.37
C ALA A 297 -0.69 -11.49 -6.08
N GLY A 298 0.10 -10.56 -6.60
CA GLY A 298 1.39 -10.83 -7.23
C GLY A 298 2.51 -11.19 -6.25
N ALA A 299 2.35 -10.91 -4.95
CA ALA A 299 3.40 -11.08 -3.96
C ALA A 299 3.87 -12.55 -3.81
N THR A 300 5.19 -12.75 -3.73
CA THR A 300 5.82 -14.04 -3.46
C THR A 300 5.75 -14.36 -1.96
N LYS A 301 5.43 -15.60 -1.62
CA LYS A 301 5.27 -16.03 -0.22
C LYS A 301 6.60 -16.60 0.30
N PRO A 302 7.18 -16.04 1.38
CA PRO A 302 8.24 -16.74 2.11
C PRO A 302 7.66 -18.00 2.79
N TRP A 303 8.53 -18.96 3.12
CA TRP A 303 8.11 -20.28 3.62
C TRP A 303 7.34 -20.21 4.95
N ASN A 304 7.57 -19.17 5.75
CA ASN A 304 6.93 -18.96 7.05
C ASN A 304 5.66 -18.10 6.98
N TRP A 305 5.25 -17.67 5.78
CA TRP A 305 4.06 -16.86 5.61
C TRP A 305 2.81 -17.62 6.03
N LYS A 306 2.02 -17.04 6.93
CA LYS A 306 0.70 -17.56 7.30
C LYS A 306 -0.19 -16.46 7.90
N PRO A 307 -1.48 -16.42 7.58
CA PRO A 307 -2.41 -15.56 8.29
C PRO A 307 -2.60 -16.06 9.73
N GLU A 308 -2.83 -15.14 10.66
CA GLU A 308 -3.34 -15.49 12.00
C GLU A 308 -4.84 -15.80 11.93
N PRO A 309 -5.39 -16.66 12.82
CA PRO A 309 -6.84 -16.91 12.85
C PRO A 309 -7.65 -15.62 12.97
N GLY A 310 -8.64 -15.43 12.09
CA GLY A 310 -9.47 -14.22 12.05
C GLY A 310 -8.82 -13.01 11.37
N HIS A 311 -7.66 -13.18 10.72
CA HIS A 311 -6.97 -12.14 9.96
C HIS A 311 -6.74 -12.57 8.52
N THR A 312 -6.69 -11.59 7.63
CA THR A 312 -6.71 -11.84 6.19
C THR A 312 -5.33 -12.17 5.64
N GLN A 313 -4.26 -11.54 6.15
CA GLN A 313 -2.88 -11.88 5.79
C GLN A 313 -1.97 -12.12 7.00
N ASP A 314 -0.71 -12.46 6.72
CA ASP A 314 0.33 -12.55 7.74
C ASP A 314 0.58 -11.19 8.37
N LYS A 315 0.53 -11.12 9.71
CA LYS A 315 0.63 -9.85 10.43
C LYS A 315 1.96 -9.13 10.25
N TYR A 316 3.04 -9.82 9.89
CA TYR A 316 4.36 -9.22 9.71
C TYR A 316 4.68 -8.99 8.23
N LEU A 317 4.17 -9.86 7.38
CA LEU A 317 4.54 -9.94 5.98
C LEU A 317 3.47 -9.36 5.05
N GLY A 318 2.29 -9.05 5.57
CA GLY A 318 1.14 -8.70 4.74
C GLY A 318 0.88 -9.80 3.73
N ALA A 319 0.69 -9.43 2.46
CA ALA A 319 0.58 -10.37 1.35
C ALA A 319 1.91 -11.09 1.00
N GLY A 320 3.05 -10.75 1.61
CA GLY A 320 4.36 -11.32 1.30
C GLY A 320 5.26 -10.33 0.55
N ILE A 321 6.25 -10.85 -0.17
CA ILE A 321 7.32 -10.05 -0.78
C ILE A 321 6.89 -9.57 -2.17
N LEU A 322 7.05 -8.26 -2.44
CA LEU A 322 6.82 -7.65 -3.74
C LEU A 322 7.48 -8.44 -4.87
N ASN A 323 6.71 -8.77 -5.91
CA ASN A 323 7.22 -9.36 -7.13
C ASN A 323 6.64 -8.63 -8.35
N LEU A 324 7.48 -7.85 -9.01
CA LEU A 324 7.11 -6.99 -10.11
C LEU A 324 6.62 -7.79 -11.32
N ASN A 325 7.29 -8.88 -11.67
CA ASN A 325 6.88 -9.68 -12.82
C ASN A 325 5.47 -10.25 -12.63
N ASN A 326 5.17 -10.76 -11.44
CA ASN A 326 3.86 -11.32 -11.14
C ASN A 326 2.76 -10.23 -11.15
N ALA A 327 3.05 -9.05 -10.57
CA ALA A 327 2.11 -7.94 -10.63
C ALA A 327 1.83 -7.49 -12.08
N LEU A 328 2.86 -7.39 -12.93
CA LEU A 328 2.69 -7.05 -14.34
C LEU A 328 2.01 -8.16 -15.14
N LEU A 329 2.29 -9.43 -14.87
CA LEU A 329 1.59 -10.57 -15.49
C LEU A 329 0.08 -10.49 -15.24
N ILE A 330 -0.32 -10.23 -14.00
CA ILE A 330 -1.72 -10.04 -13.65
C ILE A 330 -2.27 -8.80 -14.36
N ALA A 331 -1.59 -7.64 -14.27
CA ALA A 331 -2.06 -6.39 -14.89
C ALA A 331 -2.21 -6.48 -16.42
N GLU A 332 -1.35 -7.22 -17.11
CA GLU A 332 -1.39 -7.41 -18.56
C GLU A 332 -2.54 -8.32 -19.01
N ALA A 333 -3.07 -9.16 -18.11
CA ALA A 333 -4.25 -9.96 -18.41
C ALA A 333 -5.45 -9.06 -18.78
N PRO A 334 -6.36 -9.53 -19.65
CA PRO A 334 -7.64 -8.87 -19.82
C PRO A 334 -8.43 -8.91 -18.50
N GLN A 335 -9.31 -7.93 -18.32
CA GLN A 335 -10.28 -7.98 -17.22
C GLN A 335 -11.11 -9.27 -17.34
N THR A 336 -11.12 -10.07 -16.29
CA THR A 336 -11.96 -11.27 -16.18
C THR A 336 -13.35 -10.85 -15.70
N HIS A 337 -14.35 -11.70 -15.89
CA HIS A 337 -15.70 -11.49 -15.35
C HIS A 337 -16.25 -12.81 -14.81
N THR A 338 -17.30 -12.76 -13.98
CA THR A 338 -17.94 -13.93 -13.34
C THR A 338 -18.49 -14.98 -14.33
N SER A 339 -18.73 -14.59 -15.59
CA SER A 339 -19.26 -15.48 -16.63
C SER A 339 -18.20 -16.39 -17.28
N ASN A 340 -16.92 -16.13 -17.07
CA ASN A 340 -15.84 -16.86 -17.74
C ASN A 340 -15.10 -17.78 -16.75
N PRO A 341 -14.62 -18.96 -17.20
CA PRO A 341 -13.65 -19.73 -16.43
C PRO A 341 -12.42 -18.87 -16.12
N LEU A 342 -11.94 -18.90 -14.87
CA LEU A 342 -10.75 -18.13 -14.52
C LEU A 342 -9.52 -18.66 -15.28
N PRO A 343 -8.78 -17.80 -16.02
CA PRO A 343 -7.45 -18.14 -16.52
C PRO A 343 -6.45 -18.39 -15.38
N ASP A 344 -5.20 -18.72 -15.71
CA ASP A 344 -4.15 -18.97 -14.71
C ASP A 344 -3.75 -17.70 -13.92
N PHE A 345 -4.10 -16.50 -14.38
CA PHE A 345 -3.92 -15.26 -13.65
C PHE A 345 -4.84 -14.20 -14.25
N GLY A 346 -5.25 -13.24 -13.43
CA GLY A 346 -6.08 -12.14 -13.90
C GLY A 346 -6.64 -11.30 -12.77
N TRP A 347 -7.49 -10.37 -13.16
CA TRP A 347 -8.15 -9.43 -12.25
C TRP A 347 -9.54 -9.09 -12.77
N ASP A 348 -10.42 -8.66 -11.89
CA ASP A 348 -11.72 -8.08 -12.21
C ASP A 348 -11.97 -6.84 -11.35
N TYR A 349 -12.77 -5.92 -11.87
CA TYR A 349 -13.32 -4.76 -11.18
C TYR A 349 -14.83 -4.71 -11.41
N ALA A 350 -15.60 -4.86 -10.34
CA ALA A 350 -17.05 -4.92 -10.41
C ALA A 350 -17.69 -4.25 -9.19
N SER A 351 -19.02 -4.15 -9.18
CA SER A 351 -19.78 -3.64 -8.03
C SER A 351 -20.75 -4.70 -7.53
N ILE A 352 -20.89 -4.80 -6.20
CA ILE A 352 -21.71 -5.83 -5.55
C ILE A 352 -22.75 -5.21 -4.62
N SER A 353 -24.00 -5.64 -4.74
CA SER A 353 -25.13 -5.16 -3.92
C SER A 353 -25.20 -5.89 -2.57
N PRO A 354 -25.86 -5.33 -1.54
CA PRO A 354 -26.04 -6.02 -0.25
C PRO A 354 -26.58 -7.44 -0.45
N THR A 355 -26.06 -8.43 0.29
CA THR A 355 -26.47 -9.85 0.23
C THR A 355 -26.16 -10.59 -1.07
N GLN A 356 -25.58 -9.91 -2.07
CA GLN A 356 -25.24 -10.51 -3.34
C GLN A 356 -23.95 -11.36 -3.23
N THR A 357 -23.85 -12.37 -4.08
CA THR A 357 -22.64 -13.16 -4.29
C THR A 357 -22.23 -13.10 -5.76
N HIS A 358 -20.96 -12.79 -6.02
CA HIS A 358 -20.33 -12.92 -7.33
C HIS A 358 -19.46 -14.17 -7.35
N THR A 359 -19.69 -15.06 -8.31
CA THR A 359 -19.01 -16.36 -8.39
C THR A 359 -18.14 -16.45 -9.63
N TYR A 360 -16.89 -16.85 -9.44
CA TYR A 360 -15.94 -17.15 -10.51
C TYR A 360 -15.63 -18.65 -10.49
N ASN A 361 -15.94 -19.32 -11.60
CA ASN A 361 -15.78 -20.76 -11.71
C ASN A 361 -14.41 -21.09 -12.31
N PHE A 362 -13.78 -22.17 -11.84
CA PHE A 362 -12.56 -22.69 -12.47
C PHE A 362 -12.36 -24.17 -12.15
N THR A 363 -11.49 -24.81 -12.92
CA THR A 363 -11.17 -26.23 -12.77
C THR A 363 -9.65 -26.40 -12.64
N ILE A 364 -9.23 -27.17 -11.65
CA ILE A 364 -7.86 -27.69 -11.58
C ILE A 364 -7.85 -29.04 -12.30
N PRO A 365 -7.08 -29.20 -13.41
CA PRO A 365 -7.06 -30.43 -14.20
C PRO A 365 -6.76 -31.68 -13.38
N ASN A 366 -7.28 -32.82 -13.82
CA ASN A 366 -7.06 -34.12 -13.17
C ASN A 366 -5.57 -34.42 -12.99
N ASN A 367 -5.23 -35.00 -11.84
CA ASN A 367 -3.86 -35.38 -11.47
C ASN A 367 -2.87 -34.21 -11.43
N THR A 368 -3.36 -32.97 -11.34
CA THR A 368 -2.52 -31.78 -11.14
C THR A 368 -2.80 -31.12 -9.80
N THR A 369 -1.81 -30.38 -9.30
CA THR A 369 -2.00 -29.45 -8.18
C THR A 369 -1.41 -28.10 -8.55
N LYS A 370 -2.12 -27.01 -8.23
CA LYS A 370 -1.63 -25.65 -8.46
C LYS A 370 -1.67 -24.84 -7.16
N PRO A 371 -0.62 -24.06 -6.83
CA PRO A 371 -0.77 -22.99 -5.86
C PRO A 371 -1.82 -21.99 -6.34
N LEU A 372 -2.62 -21.44 -5.42
CA LEU A 372 -3.58 -20.38 -5.69
C LEU A 372 -3.34 -19.22 -4.73
N THR A 373 -3.24 -18.03 -5.28
CA THR A 373 -3.28 -16.77 -4.55
C THR A 373 -4.46 -15.94 -5.04
N VAL A 374 -5.26 -15.40 -4.12
CA VAL A 374 -6.35 -14.48 -4.44
C VAL A 374 -6.32 -13.31 -3.45
N CYS A 375 -6.50 -12.10 -3.96
CA CYS A 375 -6.69 -10.90 -3.16
C CYS A 375 -7.93 -10.16 -3.63
N LEU A 376 -8.85 -9.90 -2.70
CA LEU A 376 -10.01 -9.03 -2.87
C LEU A 376 -9.72 -7.72 -2.14
N VAL A 377 -9.99 -6.58 -2.77
CA VAL A 377 -9.79 -5.24 -2.20
C VAL A 377 -10.99 -4.37 -2.54
N TRP A 378 -11.44 -3.56 -1.58
CA TRP A 378 -12.42 -2.51 -1.82
C TRP A 378 -12.00 -1.23 -1.07
N ASN A 379 -12.40 -0.07 -1.57
CA ASN A 379 -12.12 1.17 -0.87
C ASN A 379 -13.20 1.44 0.18
N ARG A 380 -12.78 1.98 1.31
CA ARG A 380 -13.64 2.72 2.23
C ARG A 380 -14.07 4.03 1.57
N HIS A 381 -15.36 4.34 1.63
CA HIS A 381 -15.89 5.61 1.15
C HIS A 381 -15.94 6.64 2.28
N ILE A 382 -15.59 7.88 1.96
CA ILE A 382 -15.73 9.01 2.88
C ILE A 382 -16.69 10.01 2.25
N LEU A 383 -17.85 10.19 2.86
CA LEU A 383 -18.78 11.24 2.44
C LEU A 383 -18.29 12.59 2.95
N GLY A 384 -17.38 13.19 2.18
CA GLY A 384 -16.80 14.52 2.45
C GLY A 384 -17.74 15.65 2.05
N LYS A 385 -18.23 16.44 3.01
CA LYS A 385 -19.08 17.63 2.74
C LYS A 385 -18.60 18.86 3.49
N SER A 386 -18.53 20.00 2.78
CA SER A 386 -18.22 21.30 3.38
C SER A 386 -19.49 22.05 3.78
N TYR A 387 -19.49 22.63 4.97
CA TYR A 387 -20.59 23.43 5.50
C TYR A 387 -20.08 24.76 6.05
N LYS A 388 -20.94 25.78 6.05
CA LYS A 388 -20.71 27.02 6.80
C LYS A 388 -21.37 26.93 8.16
N LEU A 389 -20.57 26.87 9.21
CA LEU A 389 -21.03 26.90 10.58
C LEU A 389 -21.07 28.36 11.07
N THR A 390 -22.25 28.82 11.49
CA THR A 390 -22.39 30.13 12.16
C THR A 390 -21.87 30.03 13.59
N ILE A 391 -20.77 30.71 13.89
CA ILE A 391 -20.13 30.72 15.21
C ILE A 391 -20.71 31.84 16.08
N ASN A 392 -21.05 32.97 15.46
CA ASN A 392 -21.76 34.07 16.12
C ASN A 392 -22.79 34.67 15.16
N LYS A 393 -24.06 34.49 15.49
CA LYS A 393 -25.18 34.93 14.67
C LYS A 393 -25.30 36.46 14.62
N GLU A 394 -25.10 37.13 15.75
CA GLU A 394 -25.21 38.60 15.88
C GLU A 394 -24.12 39.34 15.10
N LYS A 395 -22.91 38.78 15.08
CA LYS A 395 -21.75 39.35 14.36
C LYS A 395 -21.57 38.78 12.96
N ASN A 396 -22.50 37.93 12.49
CA ASN A 396 -22.41 37.21 11.23
C ASN A 396 -21.05 36.48 11.00
N ILE A 397 -20.47 35.94 12.08
CA ILE A 397 -19.19 35.23 12.00
C ILE A 397 -19.48 33.77 11.64
N THR A 398 -18.96 33.34 10.49
CA THR A 398 -19.07 31.96 10.00
C THR A 398 -17.70 31.31 9.84
N ARG A 399 -17.66 29.98 9.91
CA ARG A 399 -16.47 29.16 9.68
C ARG A 399 -16.81 28.02 8.74
N ASP A 400 -15.97 27.77 7.75
CA ASP A 400 -16.08 26.57 6.93
C ASP A 400 -15.63 25.35 7.73
N ILE A 401 -16.43 24.28 7.71
CA ILE A 401 -16.12 22.97 8.29
C ILE A 401 -16.21 21.89 7.20
N TRP A 402 -15.39 20.85 7.31
CA TRP A 402 -15.45 19.68 6.44
C TRP A 402 -15.83 18.48 7.30
N VAL A 403 -16.94 17.84 6.96
CA VAL A 403 -17.49 16.66 7.62
C VAL A 403 -17.07 15.43 6.81
N ASP A 404 -16.52 14.43 7.51
CA ASP A 404 -15.86 13.26 6.94
C ASP A 404 -16.51 11.95 7.40
N THR A 405 -17.77 11.75 7.01
CA THR A 405 -18.53 10.57 7.45
C THR A 405 -18.06 9.32 6.71
N PRO A 406 -17.48 8.32 7.40
CA PRO A 406 -16.98 7.12 6.76
C PRO A 406 -18.07 6.06 6.57
N SER A 407 -17.95 5.28 5.49
CA SER A 407 -18.67 4.03 5.29
C SER A 407 -17.77 2.99 4.63
N ILE A 408 -18.05 1.72 4.89
CA ILE A 408 -17.35 0.58 4.32
C ILE A 408 -18.33 -0.60 4.21
N ALA A 409 -18.32 -1.30 3.07
CA ALA A 409 -19.02 -2.57 2.93
C ALA A 409 -18.24 -3.71 3.61
N ASP A 410 -18.95 -4.75 4.00
CA ASP A 410 -18.37 -5.97 4.57
C ASP A 410 -18.41 -7.06 3.50
N LEU A 411 -17.25 -7.41 2.95
CA LEU A 411 -17.10 -8.34 1.84
C LEU A 411 -16.24 -9.54 2.27
N ASP A 412 -16.74 -10.76 2.05
CA ASP A 412 -15.98 -11.98 2.26
C ASP A 412 -15.40 -12.51 0.94
N LEU A 413 -14.32 -13.28 1.06
CA LEU A 413 -13.77 -14.10 0.00
C LEU A 413 -13.84 -15.59 0.38
N ARG A 414 -14.53 -16.39 -0.43
CA ARG A 414 -14.73 -17.82 -0.15
C ARG A 414 -14.24 -18.68 -1.32
N LEU A 415 -13.56 -19.77 -1.01
CA LEU A 415 -13.24 -20.81 -1.98
C LEU A 415 -14.05 -22.05 -1.65
N LEU A 416 -14.89 -22.49 -2.59
CA LEU A 416 -15.71 -23.68 -2.46
C LEU A 416 -15.28 -24.71 -3.49
N LYS A 417 -15.33 -25.99 -3.12
CA LYS A 417 -15.19 -27.13 -4.03
C LYS A 417 -16.57 -27.61 -4.42
N VAL A 418 -16.79 -27.83 -5.72
CA VAL A 418 -18.01 -28.40 -6.28
C VAL A 418 -17.88 -29.92 -6.28
N ASN A 419 -18.79 -30.60 -5.62
CA ASN A 419 -18.87 -32.05 -5.54
C ASN A 419 -19.55 -32.64 -6.80
N PRO A 420 -19.41 -33.95 -7.07
CA PRO A 420 -20.05 -34.59 -8.24
C PRO A 420 -21.58 -34.48 -8.29
N ASP A 421 -22.23 -34.32 -7.13
CA ASP A 421 -23.68 -34.11 -6.99
C ASP A 421 -24.10 -32.63 -7.13
N ASN A 422 -23.18 -31.76 -7.58
CA ASN A 422 -23.31 -30.31 -7.67
C ASN A 422 -23.50 -29.56 -6.34
N THR A 423 -23.36 -30.23 -5.19
CA THR A 423 -23.28 -29.54 -3.90
C THR A 423 -21.92 -28.87 -3.75
N THR A 424 -21.83 -27.85 -2.90
CA THR A 424 -20.58 -27.14 -2.63
C THR A 424 -20.13 -27.33 -1.20
N ARG A 425 -18.83 -27.54 -0.98
CA ARG A 425 -18.22 -27.45 0.36
C ARG A 425 -17.20 -26.32 0.42
N ILE A 426 -17.15 -25.60 1.53
CA ILE A 426 -16.10 -24.60 1.76
C ILE A 426 -14.76 -25.31 1.89
N VAL A 427 -13.76 -24.82 1.16
CA VAL A 427 -12.35 -25.24 1.25
C VAL A 427 -11.64 -24.32 2.23
N THR A 428 -11.83 -23.01 2.06
CA THR A 428 -11.29 -21.95 2.92
C THR A 428 -12.08 -20.66 2.66
N LEU A 429 -11.97 -19.71 3.58
CA LEU A 429 -12.59 -18.41 3.48
C LEU A 429 -11.73 -17.37 4.22
N SER A 430 -11.96 -16.11 3.89
CA SER A 430 -11.41 -14.92 4.52
C SER A 430 -12.59 -13.96 4.70
N ASP A 431 -12.90 -13.61 5.95
CA ASP A 431 -14.15 -12.96 6.40
C ASP A 431 -13.90 -11.90 7.50
N SER A 432 -12.90 -11.04 7.30
CA SER A 432 -12.60 -10.00 8.29
C SER A 432 -13.68 -8.92 8.32
N GLU A 433 -14.35 -8.79 9.46
CA GLU A 433 -15.30 -7.68 9.70
C GLU A 433 -14.65 -6.29 9.79
N ARG A 434 -13.31 -6.19 9.68
CA ARG A 434 -12.54 -4.97 9.96
C ARG A 434 -11.73 -4.48 8.77
N ASP A 435 -11.16 -5.39 8.01
CA ASP A 435 -10.27 -5.08 6.90
C ASP A 435 -11.06 -4.69 5.64
N ASN A 436 -10.38 -4.05 4.69
CA ASN A 436 -10.89 -3.82 3.34
C ASN A 436 -10.14 -4.64 2.29
N VAL A 437 -9.55 -5.74 2.76
CA VAL A 437 -8.77 -6.68 1.97
C VAL A 437 -9.04 -8.08 2.50
N GLU A 438 -9.56 -8.95 1.66
CA GLU A 438 -9.61 -10.39 1.92
C GLU A 438 -8.56 -11.13 1.09
N TYR A 439 -7.99 -12.19 1.65
CA TYR A 439 -6.83 -12.82 1.03
C TYR A 439 -6.80 -14.33 1.25
N LEU A 440 -6.65 -15.08 0.16
CA LEU A 440 -6.50 -16.53 0.20
C LEU A 440 -5.16 -16.93 -0.40
N TYR A 441 -4.43 -17.79 0.30
CA TYR A 441 -3.26 -18.48 -0.24
C TYR A 441 -3.34 -19.97 0.06
N LEU A 442 -3.39 -20.77 -1.00
CA LEU A 442 -3.34 -22.21 -0.91
C LEU A 442 -2.09 -22.67 -1.67
N PRO A 443 -1.03 -23.14 -0.98
CA PRO A 443 0.20 -23.57 -1.64
C PRO A 443 -0.01 -24.81 -2.51
N LYS A 444 -1.10 -25.56 -2.28
CA LYS A 444 -1.45 -26.75 -3.05
C LYS A 444 -2.97 -26.90 -3.13
N LEU A 445 -3.56 -26.44 -4.23
CA LEU A 445 -4.95 -26.73 -4.59
C LEU A 445 -4.99 -27.98 -5.48
N THR A 446 -5.76 -28.99 -5.07
CA THR A 446 -5.87 -30.28 -5.76
C THR A 446 -6.85 -30.21 -6.95
N SER A 447 -6.85 -31.25 -7.79
CA SER A 447 -7.77 -31.37 -8.92
C SER A 447 -9.24 -31.31 -8.50
N GLY A 448 -10.07 -30.69 -9.34
CA GLY A 448 -11.51 -30.57 -9.14
C GLY A 448 -12.08 -29.25 -9.67
N ASN A 449 -13.40 -29.13 -9.55
CA ASN A 449 -14.14 -27.92 -9.90
C ASN A 449 -14.32 -27.05 -8.66
N TYR A 450 -14.14 -25.74 -8.82
CA TYR A 450 -14.14 -24.78 -7.73
C TYR A 450 -14.95 -23.54 -8.07
N GLN A 451 -15.48 -22.92 -7.02
CA GLN A 451 -16.13 -21.61 -7.05
C GLN A 451 -15.35 -20.69 -6.13
N LEU A 452 -14.81 -19.61 -6.69
CA LEU A 452 -14.31 -18.47 -5.93
C LEU A 452 -15.46 -17.47 -5.81
N GLN A 453 -15.85 -17.11 -4.58
CA GLN A 453 -17.00 -16.25 -4.33
C GLN A 453 -16.58 -14.98 -3.61
N VAL A 454 -17.03 -13.84 -4.12
CA VAL A 454 -17.06 -12.57 -3.39
C VAL A 454 -18.47 -12.41 -2.87
N VAL A 455 -18.62 -12.29 -1.54
CA VAL A 455 -19.92 -12.24 -0.88
C VAL A 455 -20.04 -10.91 -0.16
N ARG A 456 -21.12 -10.16 -0.37
CA ARG A 456 -21.39 -8.97 0.42
C ARG A 456 -22.35 -9.29 1.55
N GLN A 457 -21.93 -9.03 2.78
CA GLN A 457 -22.76 -9.19 3.97
C GLN A 457 -23.91 -8.17 4.00
N PRO A 458 -24.99 -8.43 4.77
CA PRO A 458 -26.02 -7.42 5.03
C PRO A 458 -25.42 -6.19 5.72
N ASP A 459 -25.79 -4.99 5.26
CA ASP A 459 -25.29 -3.76 5.88
C ASP A 459 -25.89 -3.56 7.29
N LYS A 460 -25.05 -3.22 8.28
CA LYS A 460 -25.44 -3.14 9.70
C LYS A 460 -26.37 -1.97 10.05
N LEU A 461 -26.39 -0.89 9.26
CA LEU A 461 -27.13 0.35 9.62
C LEU A 461 -28.13 0.84 8.57
N LYS A 462 -27.88 0.67 7.26
CA LYS A 462 -28.82 0.85 6.12
C LYS A 462 -28.26 0.17 4.85
N PRO A 463 -29.10 -0.30 3.91
CA PRO A 463 -28.63 -0.75 2.60
C PRO A 463 -27.85 0.38 1.91
N GLN A 464 -26.58 0.14 1.62
CA GLN A 464 -25.76 1.04 0.83
C GLN A 464 -25.86 0.66 -0.64
N ALA A 465 -25.56 1.63 -1.51
CA ALA A 465 -25.41 1.42 -2.95
C ALA A 465 -24.47 0.22 -3.25
N PRO A 466 -24.53 -0.35 -4.47
CA PRO A 466 -23.55 -1.34 -4.90
C PRO A 466 -22.13 -0.84 -4.61
N TRP A 467 -21.30 -1.69 -4.02
CA TRP A 467 -19.97 -1.33 -3.58
C TRP A 467 -18.93 -1.80 -4.61
N PRO A 468 -18.05 -0.92 -5.12
CA PRO A 468 -16.99 -1.34 -6.03
C PRO A 468 -15.95 -2.18 -5.29
N TYR A 469 -15.49 -3.23 -5.95
CA TYR A 469 -14.37 -4.05 -5.48
C TYR A 469 -13.48 -4.44 -6.66
N ALA A 470 -12.24 -4.77 -6.35
CA ALA A 470 -11.32 -5.43 -7.25
C ALA A 470 -10.92 -6.79 -6.69
N ILE A 471 -10.83 -7.78 -7.56
CA ILE A 471 -10.24 -9.09 -7.22
C ILE A 471 -9.08 -9.34 -8.17
N ALA A 472 -7.96 -9.84 -7.65
CA ALA A 472 -6.82 -10.29 -8.43
C ALA A 472 -6.42 -11.68 -7.97
N TYR A 473 -6.01 -12.52 -8.91
CA TYR A 473 -5.66 -13.91 -8.62
C TYR A 473 -4.52 -14.40 -9.50
N ARG A 474 -3.83 -15.42 -9.00
CA ARG A 474 -2.78 -16.14 -9.71
C ARG A 474 -2.76 -17.60 -9.28
N PHE A 475 -2.83 -18.47 -10.27
CA PHE A 475 -2.46 -19.87 -10.19
C PHE A 475 -0.98 -20.01 -10.50
N GLY A 476 -0.32 -20.93 -9.80
CA GLY A 476 1.13 -21.04 -9.84
C GLY A 476 1.78 -20.11 -8.83
N GLY A 477 2.87 -20.58 -8.25
CA GLY A 477 3.61 -19.83 -7.25
C GLY A 477 5.09 -20.09 -7.42
N ASP A 478 5.88 -19.03 -7.31
CA ASP A 478 7.30 -19.15 -7.04
C ASP A 478 7.44 -19.29 -5.53
N THR A 479 8.08 -20.36 -5.06
CA THR A 479 8.57 -20.38 -3.69
C THR A 479 9.67 -19.34 -3.57
N TRP A 480 9.64 -18.52 -2.51
CA TRP A 480 10.73 -17.62 -2.20
C TRP A 480 12.05 -18.38 -2.12
N GLN A 481 13.08 -17.88 -2.80
CA GLN A 481 14.41 -18.52 -2.88
C GLN A 481 15.52 -17.73 -2.18
N GLY A 482 15.17 -16.64 -1.47
CA GLY A 482 16.14 -15.69 -0.92
C GLY A 482 16.64 -16.00 0.50
N ASP A 483 16.27 -17.14 1.07
CA ASP A 483 16.67 -17.54 2.44
C ASP A 483 17.99 -18.36 2.49
N ASN A 484 18.74 -18.39 1.38
CA ASN A 484 20.07 -19.02 1.32
C ASN A 484 21.18 -18.07 1.78
#